data_AF-A0A7R9LC10-F1
#
_entry.id   AF-A0A7R9LC10-F1
#
_cell.length_a   1.000
_cell.length_b   1.000
_cell.length_c   1.000
_cell.angle_alpha   90.00
_cell.angle_beta   90.00
_cell.angle_gamma   90.00
#
_symmetry.space_group_name_H-M   'P 1'
#
loop_
_entity.id
_entity.type
_entity.pdbx_description
1 polymer ?
#
loop_
_entity_poly.entity_id
_entity_poly.type
_entity_poly.pdbx_seq_one_letter_code
_entity_poly.pdbx_strand_id
1 'polypeptide(L)' 'MKFAYKEEHPYEKRRAEGEKIRKKYPDRVPVIVEKAPKARIGDLDKKKYLVPS' A
#
# COMPACT_ATOMS: atom_id res chain seq x y z
N MET A 1 12.47 5.97 6.50
CA MET A 1 11.76 4.74 6.08
C MET A 1 11.60 4.79 4.57
N LYS A 2 12.27 3.93 3.82
CA LYS A 2 12.08 3.80 2.37
C LYS A 2 11.11 2.65 2.11
N PHE A 3 10.08 2.90 1.31
CA PHE A 3 9.12 1.88 0.90
C PHE A 3 9.46 1.46 -0.52
N ALA A 4 9.72 0.17 -0.74
CA ALA A 4 10.04 -0.36 -2.07
C ALA A 4 8.89 -0.08 -3.05
N TYR A 5 7.64 -0.18 -2.58
CA TYR A 5 6.45 0.14 -3.37
C TYR A 5 6.49 1.56 -3.96
N LYS A 6 7.06 2.54 -3.25
CA LYS A 6 7.15 3.93 -3.74
C LYS A 6 8.24 4.13 -4.79
N GLU A 7 9.27 3.27 -4.80
CA GLU A 7 10.38 3.28 -5.75
C GLU A 7 10.00 2.53 -7.04
N GLU A 8 9.31 1.40 -6.91
CA GLU A 8 8.82 0.60 -8.05
C GLU A 8 7.66 1.28 -8.80
N HIS A 9 6.81 2.01 -8.08
CA HIS A 9 5.60 2.63 -8.65
C HIS A 9 5.71 4.16 -8.63
N PRO A 10 5.72 4.83 -9.80
CA PRO A 10 5.68 6.28 -9.88
C PRO A 10 4.49 6.88 -9.13
N TYR A 11 4.67 8.10 -8.62
CA TYR A 11 3.66 8.78 -7.81
C TYR A 11 2.31 8.90 -8.52
N GLU A 12 2.31 9.27 -9.81
CA GLU A 12 1.08 9.47 -10.59
C GLU A 12 0.24 8.19 -10.69
N LYS A 13 0.89 7.04 -10.93
CA LYS A 13 0.22 5.73 -10.96
C LYS A 13 -0.37 5.37 -9.59
N ARG A 14 0.41 5.57 -8.50
CA ARG A 14 -0.05 5.31 -7.13
C ARG A 14 -1.25 6.19 -6.75
N ARG A 15 -1.22 7.47 -7.14
CA ARG A 15 -2.29 8.42 -6.87
C ARG A 15 -3.57 8.05 -7.63
N ALA A 16 -3.47 7.80 -8.93
CA ALA A 16 -4.62 7.44 -9.75
C ALA A 16 -5.29 6.14 -9.26
N GLU A 17 -4.50 5.15 -8.87
CA GLU A 17 -5.03 3.90 -8.31
C GLU A 17 -5.70 4.12 -6.95
N GLY A 18 -5.06 4.88 -6.06
CA GLY A 18 -5.61 5.22 -4.74
C GLY A 18 -6.92 6.00 -4.82
N GLU A 19 -7.03 6.95 -5.74
CA GLU A 19 -8.27 7.70 -5.97
C GLU A 19 -9.37 6.81 -6.54
N LYS A 20 -9.03 5.94 -7.50
CA LYS A 20 -9.98 4.98 -8.10
C LYS A 20 -10.54 4.01 -7.07
N ILE A 21 -9.70 3.45 -6.18
CA ILE A 21 -10.13 2.46 -5.19
C ILE A 21 -10.95 3.09 -4.07
N ARG A 22 -10.62 4.32 -3.63
CA ARG A 22 -11.42 5.06 -2.65
C ARG A 22 -12.79 5.45 -3.20
N LYS A 23 -12.90 5.80 -4.48
CA LYS A 23 -14.21 6.02 -5.13
C LYS A 23 -15.03 4.72 -5.22
N LYS A 24 -14.37 3.58 -5.47
CA LYS A 24 -15.04 2.27 -5.56
C LYS A 24 -15.49 1.74 -4.20
N TYR A 25 -14.72 1.99 -3.14
CA TYR A 25 -14.99 1.53 -1.79
C TYR A 25 -14.79 2.70 -0.81
N PRO A 26 -15.82 3.57 -0.63
CA PRO A 26 -15.70 4.78 0.18
C PRO A 26 -15.44 4.49 1.66
N ASP A 27 -16.01 3.41 2.20
CA ASP A 27 -15.87 2.99 3.60
C ASP A 27 -14.58 2.19 3.86
N ARG A 28 -13.64 2.20 2.91
CA ARG A 28 -12.39 1.44 3.02
C ARG A 28 -11.16 2.25 2.65
N VAL A 29 -10.07 1.98 3.36
CA VAL A 29 -8.78 2.64 3.20
C VAL A 29 -7.78 1.68 2.55
N PRO A 30 -7.19 2.03 1.39
CA PRO A 30 -6.12 1.24 0.79
C PRO A 30 -4.81 1.45 1.56
N VAL A 31 -4.19 0.37 2.03
CA VAL A 31 -2.98 0.39 2.85
C VAL A 31 -1.89 -0.46 2.19
N ILE A 32 -0.67 0.09 2.16
CA ILE A 32 0.53 -0.62 1.75
C ILE A 32 1.31 -1.04 3.00
N VAL A 33 1.53 -2.33 3.17
CA VAL A 33 2.26 -2.90 4.31
C VAL A 33 3.58 -3.47 3.82
N GLU A 34 4.68 -3.01 4.40
CA GLU A 34 6.02 -3.53 4.13
C GLU A 34 6.77 -3.76 5.44
N LYS A 35 7.59 -4.82 5.44
CA LYS A 35 8.49 -5.11 6.55
C LYS A 35 9.58 -4.05 6.64
N ALA A 36 9.85 -3.57 7.86
CA ALA A 36 10.97 -2.67 8.07
C ALA A 36 12.30 -3.41 7.81
N PRO A 37 13.33 -2.77 7.19
CA PRO A 37 14.56 -3.46 6.79
C PRO A 37 15.33 -4.18 7.91
N LYS A 38 15.15 -3.76 9.16
CA LYS A 38 15.84 -4.32 10.34
C LYS A 38 14.94 -5.24 11.18
N ALA A 39 13.70 -5.49 10.74
CA ALA A 39 12.78 -6.33 11.49
C ALA A 39 13.11 -7.82 11.29
N ARG A 40 13.23 -8.56 12.40
CA ARG A 40 13.47 -10.02 12.42
C ARG A 40 12.14 -10.78 12.44
N ILE A 41 11.27 -10.47 11.49
CA ILE A 41 9.98 -11.14 11.29
C ILE A 41 9.90 -11.69 9.87
N GLY A 42 9.02 -12.67 9.66
CA GLY A 42 8.72 -13.22 8.34
C GLY A 42 8.18 -12.15 7.38
N ASP A 43 8.30 -12.42 6.09
CA ASP A 43 7.74 -11.56 5.05
C ASP A 43 6.24 -11.78 4.88
N LEU A 44 5.53 -10.76 4.39
CA LEU A 44 4.10 -10.85 4.08
C LEU A 44 3.91 -11.29 2.62
N ASP A 45 2.97 -12.20 2.39
CA ASP A 45 2.62 -12.67 1.04
C ASP A 45 2.01 -11.57 0.17
N LYS A 46 1.27 -10.64 0.79
CA LYS A 46 0.64 -9.51 0.11
C LYS A 46 1.07 -8.21 0.77
N LYS A 47 1.28 -7.18 -0.06
CA LYS A 47 1.65 -5.83 0.40
C LYS A 47 0.50 -4.82 0.31
N LYS A 48 -0.60 -5.13 -0.39
CA LYS A 48 -1.73 -4.22 -0.66
C LYS A 48 -3.00 -4.73 0.02
N TYR A 49 -3.59 -3.91 0.88
CA TYR A 49 -4.78 -4.25 1.65
C TYR A 49 -5.84 -3.16 1.52
N LEU A 50 -7.09 -3.53 1.72
CA LEU A 50 -8.21 -2.61 1.76
C LEU A 50 -8.98 -2.85 3.06
N VAL A 51 -8.73 -2.00 4.05
CA VAL A 51 -9.26 -2.16 5.41
C VAL A 51 -10.49 -1.26 5.61
N PRO A 52 -11.46 -1.62 6.47
CA PRO A 52 -12.55 -0.72 6.85
C PRO A 52 -12.00 0.57 7.47
N SER A 53 -12.69 1.69 7.24
CA SER A 53 -12.41 2.98 7.90
C SER A 53 -12.81 2.99 9.36
#